data_AF-A0ABD6MVJ5-F1
#
_entry.id   AF-A0ABD6MVJ5-F1
#
_cell.length_a   1.000
_cell.length_b   1.000
_cell.length_c   1.000
_cell.angle_alpha   90.00
_cell.angle_beta   90.00
_cell.angle_gamma   90.00
#
_symmetry.space_group_name_H-M   'P 1'
#
loop_
_entity.id
_entity.type
_entity.pdbx_description
1 polymer ?
#
loop_
_entity_poly.entity_id
_entity_poly.type
_entity_poly.pdbx_seq_one_letter_code
_entity_poly.pdbx_strand_id
1 'polypeptide(L)'
;MITTDPVGDWSWEVLLSGGPVGPDLPTETAGAVWGVLEKCGLATSAGTASISAVSANGPRRVWFHEDFTSPDSKQLRSGSPISDAMLRTKSSGADCVLTIRIQSPGFWLEAGRKNRAEKLFLIQVEMWKSALLVVTLETFSDAWLTCDTRDRAQPEIFEENAPRLAEALAEISSYLKSPVSPGDPNRFATPVADGFEDPSTEGAPYVDSWGTFEAAARSRKLHTGLPSGSPGYEEVTDYPVRYVAVTWNGRKVGYIWASVGDYAAGYAPRTAAGEDAFDVGKKWILLLREAHSKGLSALDALEWLTRRSPQQGAGEIAESDPLEVSSLDELEELSGRY
;
A
#
# COMPACT_ATOMS: atom_id res chain seq x y z
N MET A 1 1.70 10.85 -10.75
CA MET A 1 2.22 9.48 -10.98
C MET A 1 1.24 8.46 -10.43
N ILE A 2 1.15 7.24 -11.00
CA ILE A 2 0.34 6.16 -10.42
C ILE A 2 1.24 5.16 -9.70
N THR A 3 0.97 4.91 -8.42
CA THR A 3 1.69 3.97 -7.57
C THR A 3 1.07 2.58 -7.61
N THR A 4 1.84 1.56 -7.23
CA THR A 4 1.33 0.18 -7.08
C THR A 4 0.46 0.05 -5.83
N ASP A 5 0.93 0.62 -4.72
CA ASP A 5 0.26 0.70 -3.42
C ASP A 5 -0.58 1.97 -3.34
N PRO A 6 -1.72 1.99 -2.63
CA PRO A 6 -2.53 3.19 -2.52
C PRO A 6 -1.77 4.33 -1.83
N VAL A 7 -1.93 5.55 -2.36
CA VAL A 7 -1.46 6.80 -1.74
C VAL A 7 -2.30 7.13 -0.51
N GLY A 8 -3.58 6.74 -0.50
CA GLY A 8 -4.44 6.83 0.66
C GLY A 8 -5.79 6.16 0.42
N ASP A 9 -6.53 6.00 1.50
CA ASP A 9 -7.85 5.40 1.49
C ASP A 9 -8.81 6.06 2.49
N TRP A 10 -10.10 5.87 2.24
CA TRP A 10 -11.20 6.34 3.08
C TRP A 10 -12.23 5.23 3.20
N SER A 11 -12.73 5.01 4.42
CA SER A 11 -13.73 3.99 4.70
C SER A 11 -15.00 4.57 5.32
N TRP A 12 -16.12 3.92 5.05
CA TRP A 12 -17.43 4.24 5.63
C TRP A 12 -18.07 2.96 6.10
N GLU A 13 -18.46 2.93 7.38
CA GLU A 13 -19.23 1.84 7.97
C GLU A 13 -20.71 2.22 8.05
N VAL A 14 -21.57 1.44 7.40
CA VAL A 14 -23.02 1.67 7.38
C VAL A 14 -23.71 0.50 8.08
N LEU A 15 -24.22 0.77 9.28
CA LEU A 15 -25.03 -0.18 10.05
C LEU A 15 -26.45 -0.21 9.48
N LEU A 16 -26.87 -1.41 9.05
CA LEU A 16 -28.19 -1.61 8.46
C LEU A 16 -29.19 -1.92 9.57
N SER A 17 -30.17 -1.03 9.75
CA SER A 17 -31.22 -1.21 10.74
C SER A 17 -32.08 -2.42 10.37
N GLY A 18 -32.27 -3.34 11.32
CA GLY A 18 -32.84 -4.68 11.12
C GLY A 18 -34.11 -4.73 10.26
N GLY A 19 -33.92 -4.98 8.98
CA GLY A 19 -34.92 -5.24 7.96
C GLY A 19 -34.27 -6.06 6.84
N PRO A 20 -35.06 -6.70 5.96
CA PRO A 20 -34.50 -7.46 4.85
C PRO A 20 -33.71 -6.51 3.93
N VAL A 21 -32.37 -6.61 3.99
CA VAL A 21 -31.49 -5.87 3.10
C VAL A 21 -31.67 -6.42 1.69
N GLY A 22 -32.13 -5.54 0.80
CA GLY A 22 -32.26 -5.83 -0.62
C GLY A 22 -30.95 -6.43 -1.14
N PRO A 23 -30.98 -7.51 -1.95
CA PRO A 23 -29.79 -8.13 -2.52
C PRO A 23 -28.96 -7.15 -3.35
N ASP A 24 -29.58 -6.07 -3.83
CA ASP A 24 -28.99 -5.08 -4.71
C ASP A 24 -28.23 -3.98 -3.98
N LEU A 25 -28.41 -3.83 -2.66
CA LEU A 25 -27.85 -2.69 -1.91
C LEU A 25 -26.33 -2.51 -2.11
N PRO A 26 -25.48 -3.56 -2.04
CA PRO A 26 -24.05 -3.39 -2.30
C PRO A 26 -23.75 -2.93 -3.75
N THR A 27 -24.50 -3.43 -4.74
CA THR A 27 -24.33 -3.04 -6.14
C THR A 27 -24.79 -1.61 -6.37
N GLU A 28 -25.95 -1.24 -5.85
CA GLU A 28 -26.46 0.13 -5.94
C GLU A 28 -25.52 1.12 -5.24
N THR A 29 -24.95 0.72 -4.10
CA THR A 29 -23.94 1.51 -3.39
C THR A 29 -22.68 1.69 -4.23
N ALA A 30 -22.14 0.60 -4.79
CA ALA A 30 -20.97 0.65 -5.65
C ALA A 30 -21.19 1.54 -6.89
N GLY A 31 -22.37 1.42 -7.52
CA GLY A 31 -22.78 2.26 -8.65
C GLY A 31 -22.94 3.73 -8.29
N ALA A 32 -23.51 4.03 -7.12
CA ALA A 32 -23.65 5.40 -6.64
C ALA A 32 -22.30 6.05 -6.33
N VAL A 33 -21.40 5.34 -5.64
CA VAL A 33 -20.04 5.82 -5.35
C VAL A 33 -19.27 6.09 -6.64
N TRP A 34 -19.32 5.17 -7.61
CA TRP A 34 -18.72 5.39 -8.92
C TRP A 34 -19.34 6.62 -9.62
N GLY A 35 -20.66 6.75 -9.60
CA GLY A 35 -21.35 7.90 -10.18
C GLY A 35 -20.93 9.25 -9.57
N VAL A 36 -20.65 9.31 -8.26
CA VAL A 36 -20.09 10.50 -7.60
C VAL A 36 -18.69 10.82 -8.15
N LEU A 37 -17.83 9.81 -8.31
CA LEU A 37 -16.51 10.00 -8.92
C LEU A 37 -16.63 10.50 -10.37
N GLU A 38 -17.55 9.96 -11.16
CA GLU A 38 -17.79 10.44 -12.54
C GLU A 38 -18.24 11.90 -12.57
N LYS A 39 -19.15 12.29 -11.66
CA LYS A 39 -19.64 13.66 -11.53
C LYS A 39 -18.50 14.63 -11.19
N CYS A 40 -17.56 14.22 -10.34
CA CYS A 40 -16.36 15.00 -9.98
C CYS A 40 -15.25 14.90 -11.06
N GLY A 41 -15.52 14.20 -12.18
CA GLY A 41 -14.57 13.94 -13.27
C GLY A 41 -13.41 13.00 -12.92
N LEU A 42 -13.49 12.34 -11.77
CA LEU A 42 -12.46 11.47 -11.18
C LEU A 42 -12.53 10.02 -11.69
N ALA A 43 -13.62 9.68 -12.37
CA ALA A 43 -13.81 8.36 -12.98
C ALA A 43 -14.34 8.48 -14.40
N THR A 44 -14.13 7.42 -15.18
CA THR A 44 -14.80 7.22 -16.48
C THR A 44 -15.61 5.94 -16.47
N SER A 45 -16.51 5.82 -17.44
CA SER A 45 -17.06 4.52 -17.83
C SER A 45 -15.94 3.64 -18.43
N ALA A 46 -16.08 2.32 -18.31
CA ALA A 46 -15.12 1.29 -18.73
C ALA A 46 -13.99 0.93 -17.75
N GLY A 47 -14.33 0.69 -16.48
CA GLY A 47 -13.41 0.10 -15.50
C GLY A 47 -13.28 -1.43 -15.60
N THR A 48 -12.74 -2.03 -14.53
CA THR A 48 -12.90 -3.47 -14.28
C THR A 48 -13.65 -3.64 -12.97
N ALA A 49 -14.58 -4.59 -12.91
CA ALA A 49 -15.25 -4.95 -11.67
C ALA A 49 -15.07 -6.44 -11.40
N SER A 50 -14.98 -6.81 -10.14
CA SER A 50 -15.02 -8.20 -9.70
C SER A 50 -15.99 -8.32 -8.54
N ILE A 51 -16.71 -9.43 -8.50
CA ILE A 51 -17.63 -9.77 -7.41
C ILE A 51 -17.15 -11.09 -6.86
N SER A 52 -16.98 -11.14 -5.54
CA SER A 52 -16.65 -12.38 -4.86
C SER A 52 -17.49 -12.57 -3.61
N ALA A 53 -17.71 -13.84 -3.26
CA ALA A 53 -18.31 -14.21 -1.99
C ALA A 53 -17.47 -15.27 -1.31
N VAL A 54 -17.04 -14.98 -0.09
CA VAL A 54 -16.13 -15.82 0.68
C VAL A 54 -16.83 -16.22 1.97
N SER A 55 -16.58 -17.43 2.45
CA SER A 55 -17.12 -17.87 3.74
C SER A 55 -16.67 -16.94 4.86
N ALA A 56 -17.60 -16.48 5.69
CA ALA A 56 -17.28 -15.63 6.84
C ALA A 56 -16.68 -16.44 8.00
N ASN A 57 -16.93 -17.76 8.07
CA ASN A 57 -16.46 -18.64 9.14
C ASN A 57 -15.72 -19.86 8.54
N GLY A 58 -14.50 -20.14 9.01
CA GLY A 58 -13.70 -21.31 8.59
C GLY A 58 -12.65 -20.99 7.51
N PRO A 59 -12.02 -22.00 6.88
CA PRO A 59 -11.01 -21.77 5.84
C PRO A 59 -11.60 -20.92 4.71
N ARG A 60 -10.82 -19.94 4.20
CA ARG A 60 -11.19 -19.00 3.10
C ARG A 60 -11.56 -19.76 1.82
N ARG A 61 -12.76 -20.32 1.78
CA ARG A 61 -13.33 -20.92 0.59
C ARG A 61 -14.02 -19.79 -0.16
N VAL A 62 -13.59 -19.56 -1.40
CA VAL A 62 -14.30 -18.69 -2.34
C VAL A 62 -15.48 -19.49 -2.88
N TRP A 63 -16.70 -19.01 -2.67
CA TRP A 63 -17.93 -19.65 -3.11
C TRP A 63 -18.28 -19.19 -4.53
N PHE A 64 -17.88 -17.98 -4.85
CA PHE A 64 -18.21 -17.30 -6.09
C PHE A 64 -17.17 -16.23 -6.38
N HIS A 65 -16.76 -16.14 -7.64
CA HIS A 65 -15.93 -15.06 -8.19
C HIS A 65 -16.33 -14.85 -9.64
N GLU A 66 -16.71 -13.63 -10.02
CA GLU A 66 -17.04 -13.26 -11.40
C GLU A 66 -16.40 -11.90 -11.73
N ASP A 67 -15.71 -11.83 -12.86
CA ASP A 67 -15.05 -10.63 -13.36
C ASP A 67 -15.86 -10.01 -14.50
N PHE A 68 -15.97 -8.69 -14.49
CA PHE A 68 -16.68 -7.89 -15.47
C PHE A 68 -15.72 -6.88 -16.09
N THR A 69 -15.62 -6.90 -17.41
CA THR A 69 -14.81 -5.95 -18.18
C THR A 69 -15.67 -4.82 -18.71
N SER A 70 -15.17 -3.60 -18.57
CA SER A 70 -15.82 -2.37 -18.99
C SER A 70 -17.24 -2.16 -18.43
N PRO A 71 -17.50 -2.37 -17.12
CA PRO A 71 -18.77 -1.96 -16.56
C PRO A 71 -18.90 -0.43 -16.59
N ASP A 72 -20.15 0.02 -16.54
CA ASP A 72 -20.54 1.42 -16.34
C ASP A 72 -21.32 1.54 -15.02
N SER A 73 -21.28 2.72 -14.39
CA SER A 73 -22.03 3.00 -13.16
C SER A 73 -23.53 2.69 -13.31
N LYS A 74 -24.08 2.87 -14.52
CA LYS A 74 -25.47 2.56 -14.85
C LYS A 74 -25.79 1.06 -14.89
N GLN A 75 -24.79 0.21 -15.07
CA GLN A 75 -24.92 -1.25 -15.05
C GLN A 75 -24.86 -1.82 -13.63
N LEU A 76 -24.58 -0.99 -12.63
CA LEU A 76 -24.60 -1.35 -11.21
C LEU A 76 -25.95 -0.94 -10.59
N ARG A 77 -27.05 -1.48 -11.13
CA ARG A 77 -28.42 -1.25 -10.66
C ARG A 77 -29.14 -2.59 -10.46
N SER A 78 -30.23 -2.57 -9.69
CA SER A 78 -31.13 -3.72 -9.56
C SER A 78 -31.51 -4.29 -10.92
N GLY A 79 -31.42 -5.62 -11.08
CA GLY A 79 -31.72 -6.34 -12.33
C GLY A 79 -30.61 -6.31 -13.38
N SER A 80 -29.39 -5.90 -13.03
CA SER A 80 -28.22 -6.04 -13.89
C SER A 80 -27.59 -7.43 -13.78
N PRO A 81 -26.74 -7.86 -14.74
CA PRO A 81 -26.02 -9.13 -14.63
C PRO A 81 -25.20 -9.27 -13.33
N ILE A 82 -24.72 -8.14 -12.79
CA ILE A 82 -23.97 -8.03 -11.53
C ILE A 82 -24.92 -8.24 -10.33
N SER A 83 -26.10 -7.62 -10.33
CA SER A 83 -27.15 -7.84 -9.32
C SER A 83 -27.69 -9.28 -9.35
N ASP A 84 -27.90 -9.85 -10.54
CA ASP A 84 -28.31 -11.24 -10.74
C ASP A 84 -27.25 -12.22 -10.24
N ALA A 85 -25.97 -11.94 -10.46
CA ALA A 85 -24.86 -12.70 -9.90
C ALA A 85 -24.91 -12.73 -8.36
N MET A 86 -25.20 -11.60 -7.72
CA MET A 86 -25.32 -11.52 -6.25
C MET A 86 -26.54 -12.27 -5.70
N LEU A 87 -27.68 -12.24 -6.39
CA LEU A 87 -28.88 -12.99 -6.03
C LEU A 87 -28.60 -14.50 -5.96
N ARG A 88 -27.82 -15.02 -6.92
CA ARG A 88 -27.39 -16.43 -6.92
C ARG A 88 -26.55 -16.79 -5.70
N THR A 89 -25.72 -15.86 -5.22
CA THR A 89 -24.86 -16.05 -4.05
C THR A 89 -25.65 -16.16 -2.74
N LYS A 90 -26.61 -15.26 -2.47
CA LYS A 90 -27.39 -15.24 -1.22
C LYS A 90 -28.24 -16.51 -1.01
N SER A 91 -28.63 -17.18 -2.08
CA SER A 91 -29.53 -18.35 -2.04
C SER A 91 -28.90 -19.61 -1.43
N SER A 92 -27.61 -19.59 -1.10
CA SER A 92 -26.87 -20.75 -0.58
C SER A 92 -26.89 -20.91 0.95
N GLY A 93 -27.53 -19.98 1.68
CA GLY A 93 -27.81 -20.12 3.13
C GLY A 93 -26.57 -20.07 4.06
N ALA A 94 -25.39 -19.73 3.53
CA ALA A 94 -24.14 -19.68 4.29
C ALA A 94 -23.77 -18.25 4.72
N ASP A 95 -23.24 -18.12 5.93
CA ASP A 95 -22.54 -16.92 6.43
C ASP A 95 -21.39 -16.58 5.47
N CYS A 96 -21.56 -15.54 4.65
CA CYS A 96 -20.58 -15.08 3.68
C CYS A 96 -20.33 -13.58 3.79
N VAL A 97 -19.11 -13.17 3.44
CA VAL A 97 -18.76 -11.79 3.14
C VAL A 97 -18.83 -11.64 1.63
N LEU A 98 -19.65 -10.70 1.19
CA LEU A 98 -19.75 -10.35 -0.22
C LEU A 98 -18.88 -9.12 -0.47
N THR A 99 -18.04 -9.18 -1.50
CA THR A 99 -17.13 -8.10 -1.86
C THR A 99 -17.30 -7.75 -3.33
N ILE A 100 -17.58 -6.48 -3.61
CA ILE A 100 -17.50 -5.88 -4.94
C ILE A 100 -16.24 -5.03 -4.99
N ARG A 101 -15.36 -5.25 -5.97
CA ARG A 101 -14.19 -4.39 -6.21
C ARG A 101 -14.29 -3.80 -7.61
N ILE A 102 -14.09 -2.50 -7.74
CA ILE A 102 -14.11 -1.78 -9.01
C ILE A 102 -12.83 -0.99 -9.14
N GLN A 103 -12.01 -1.32 -10.13
CA GLN A 103 -10.89 -0.47 -10.52
C GLN A 103 -11.41 0.55 -11.53
N SER A 104 -11.33 1.82 -11.15
CA SER A 104 -11.87 2.92 -11.92
C SER A 104 -10.75 3.69 -12.62
N PRO A 105 -10.71 3.67 -13.96
CA PRO A 105 -9.95 4.63 -14.73
C PRO A 105 -10.50 6.03 -14.50
N GLY A 106 -9.62 7.03 -14.52
CA GLY A 106 -10.01 8.40 -14.23
C GLY A 106 -9.04 9.42 -14.80
N PHE A 107 -9.34 10.70 -14.54
CA PHE A 107 -8.50 11.81 -14.97
C PHE A 107 -8.07 12.69 -13.80
N TRP A 108 -6.78 12.97 -13.77
CA TRP A 108 -6.22 14.10 -13.01
C TRP A 108 -5.87 15.23 -13.98
N LEU A 109 -5.80 16.45 -13.47
CA LEU A 109 -5.57 17.66 -14.26
C LEU A 109 -4.14 18.19 -14.05
N GLU A 110 -3.55 18.72 -15.11
CA GLU A 110 -2.28 19.43 -15.09
C GLU A 110 -2.34 20.59 -16.08
N ALA A 111 -2.31 21.82 -15.57
CA ALA A 111 -2.48 23.02 -16.39
C ALA A 111 -3.74 22.93 -17.29
N GLY A 112 -4.85 22.44 -16.72
CA GLY A 112 -6.12 22.20 -17.41
C GLY A 112 -6.13 21.02 -18.39
N ARG A 113 -5.03 20.27 -18.56
CA ARG A 113 -4.98 19.07 -19.40
C ARG A 113 -5.43 17.85 -18.61
N LYS A 114 -6.29 17.03 -19.22
CA LYS A 114 -6.73 15.75 -18.63
C LYS A 114 -5.70 14.66 -18.89
N ASN A 115 -5.10 14.15 -17.83
CA ASN A 115 -4.19 13.02 -17.85
C ASN A 115 -4.92 11.76 -17.36
N ARG A 116 -4.96 10.72 -18.19
CA ARG A 116 -5.67 9.47 -17.88
C ARG A 116 -4.82 8.55 -17.01
N ALA A 117 -5.44 7.93 -16.02
CA ALA A 117 -4.89 6.82 -15.25
C ALA A 117 -5.87 5.64 -15.28
N GLU A 118 -5.38 4.43 -15.57
CA GLU A 118 -6.24 3.22 -15.65
C GLU A 118 -6.68 2.69 -14.28
N LYS A 119 -5.97 3.09 -13.21
CA LYS A 119 -6.29 2.76 -11.82
C LYS A 119 -6.16 4.02 -10.98
N LEU A 120 -7.05 4.99 -11.21
CA LEU A 120 -7.04 6.23 -10.41
C LEU A 120 -7.64 5.98 -9.02
N PHE A 121 -8.73 5.21 -8.99
CA PHE A 121 -9.38 4.76 -7.76
C PHE A 121 -9.65 3.27 -7.78
N LEU A 122 -9.67 2.67 -6.58
CA LEU A 122 -10.33 1.41 -6.32
C LEU A 122 -11.52 1.65 -5.40
N ILE A 123 -12.70 1.21 -5.81
CA ILE A 123 -13.90 1.17 -4.97
C ILE A 123 -14.07 -0.26 -4.47
N GLN A 124 -14.21 -0.43 -3.17
CA GLN A 124 -14.51 -1.71 -2.55
C GLN A 124 -15.77 -1.58 -1.71
N VAL A 125 -16.71 -2.50 -1.90
CA VAL A 125 -17.95 -2.56 -1.14
C VAL A 125 -18.07 -3.96 -0.55
N GLU A 126 -18.06 -4.04 0.77
CA GLU A 126 -18.18 -5.28 1.52
C GLU A 126 -19.47 -5.35 2.31
N MET A 127 -20.20 -6.45 2.19
CA MET A 127 -21.38 -6.73 3.00
C MET A 127 -21.11 -7.89 3.94
N TRP A 128 -21.17 -7.59 5.23
CA TRP A 128 -20.95 -8.53 6.32
C TRP A 128 -22.30 -8.93 6.92
N LYS A 129 -22.64 -10.23 6.80
CA LYS A 129 -23.82 -10.86 7.43
C LYS A 129 -25.15 -10.10 7.22
N SER A 130 -25.27 -9.36 6.11
CA SER A 130 -26.41 -8.48 5.82
C SER A 130 -26.73 -7.42 6.91
N ALA A 131 -25.75 -7.07 7.75
CA ALA A 131 -25.93 -6.16 8.87
C ALA A 131 -24.98 -4.96 8.83
N LEU A 132 -23.80 -5.13 8.23
CA LEU A 132 -22.79 -4.09 8.09
C LEU A 132 -22.35 -4.02 6.63
N LEU A 133 -22.45 -2.82 6.07
CA LEU A 133 -21.90 -2.48 4.77
C LEU A 133 -20.66 -1.60 4.99
N VAL A 134 -19.51 -2.03 4.49
CA VAL A 134 -18.27 -1.27 4.52
C VAL A 134 -17.95 -0.82 3.10
N VAL A 135 -17.76 0.47 2.91
CA VAL A 135 -17.30 1.03 1.63
C VAL A 135 -15.89 1.55 1.84
N THR A 136 -14.96 1.20 0.96
CA THR A 136 -13.60 1.72 0.95
C THR A 136 -13.30 2.33 -0.41
N LEU A 137 -12.74 3.53 -0.42
CA LEU A 137 -12.23 4.21 -1.60
C LEU A 137 -10.72 4.35 -1.44
N GLU A 138 -9.94 3.77 -2.34
CA GLU A 138 -8.48 3.92 -2.37
C GLU A 138 -8.08 4.74 -3.59
N THR A 139 -7.05 5.58 -3.46
CA THR A 139 -6.44 6.28 -4.60
C THR A 139 -4.97 5.92 -4.77
N PHE A 140 -4.49 5.97 -6.00
CA PHE A 140 -3.11 5.58 -6.38
C PHE A 140 -2.34 6.73 -7.02
N SER A 141 -2.89 7.95 -7.03
CA SER A 141 -2.26 9.12 -7.64
C SER A 141 -1.76 10.09 -6.58
N ASP A 142 -0.62 10.70 -6.85
CA ASP A 142 -0.08 11.82 -6.08
C ASP A 142 -0.69 13.17 -6.47
N ALA A 143 -1.56 13.24 -7.49
CA ALA A 143 -2.14 14.50 -7.96
C ALA A 143 -2.95 15.26 -6.87
N TRP A 144 -3.24 14.61 -5.75
CA TRP A 144 -3.97 15.17 -4.60
C TRP A 144 -3.05 15.77 -3.53
N LEU A 145 -1.73 15.74 -3.73
CA LEU A 145 -0.71 16.12 -2.76
C LEU A 145 0.05 17.37 -3.22
N THR A 146 0.49 18.21 -2.29
CA THR A 146 1.33 19.38 -2.57
C THR A 146 2.73 19.01 -3.06
N CYS A 147 3.21 17.80 -2.74
CA CYS A 147 4.43 17.19 -3.27
C CYS A 147 4.13 15.84 -3.94
N ASP A 148 4.82 15.53 -5.03
CA ASP A 148 4.69 14.23 -5.72
C ASP A 148 5.37 13.10 -4.91
N THR A 149 5.20 11.84 -5.32
CA THR A 149 5.84 10.70 -4.58
C THR A 149 7.37 10.63 -4.71
N ARG A 150 8.01 11.67 -5.25
CA ARG A 150 9.47 11.88 -5.33
C ARG A 150 9.87 13.20 -4.67
N ASP A 151 9.00 13.73 -3.82
CA ASP A 151 9.22 14.93 -3.01
C ASP A 151 9.42 16.19 -3.85
N ARG A 152 8.90 16.21 -5.09
CA ARG A 152 8.90 17.42 -5.92
C ARG A 152 7.61 18.18 -5.68
N ALA A 153 7.74 19.47 -5.36
CA ALA A 153 6.59 20.35 -5.23
C ALA A 153 5.76 20.38 -6.53
N GLN A 154 4.44 20.28 -6.38
CA GLN A 154 3.45 20.31 -7.45
C GLN A 154 2.17 21.09 -7.06
N PRO A 155 2.29 22.30 -6.47
CA PRO A 155 1.13 23.03 -5.93
C PRO A 155 0.06 23.33 -6.99
N GLU A 156 0.46 23.59 -8.23
CA GLU A 156 -0.47 23.84 -9.35
C GLU A 156 -1.33 22.59 -9.67
N ILE A 157 -0.75 21.39 -9.59
CA ILE A 157 -1.48 20.12 -9.78
C ILE A 157 -2.42 19.91 -8.60
N PHE A 158 -1.94 20.14 -7.37
CA PHE A 158 -2.75 20.05 -6.16
C PHE A 158 -3.99 20.96 -6.21
N GLU A 159 -3.80 22.24 -6.54
CA GLU A 159 -4.89 23.23 -6.62
C GLU A 159 -5.99 22.84 -7.62
N GLU A 160 -5.63 22.21 -8.75
CA GLU A 160 -6.61 21.76 -9.76
C GLU A 160 -7.36 20.49 -9.35
N ASN A 161 -6.81 19.66 -8.45
CA ASN A 161 -7.29 18.31 -8.19
C ASN A 161 -7.85 18.08 -6.77
N ALA A 162 -7.24 18.66 -5.74
CA ALA A 162 -7.65 18.49 -4.35
C ALA A 162 -9.12 18.88 -4.09
N PRO A 163 -9.65 20.01 -4.62
CA PRO A 163 -11.06 20.35 -4.44
C PRO A 163 -12.03 19.30 -5.00
N ARG A 164 -11.65 18.63 -6.10
CA ARG A 164 -12.48 17.60 -6.74
C ARG A 164 -12.55 16.33 -5.90
N LEU A 165 -11.43 15.96 -5.26
CA LEU A 165 -11.40 14.85 -4.31
C LEU A 165 -12.23 15.18 -3.06
N ALA A 166 -12.05 16.37 -2.49
CA ALA A 166 -12.81 16.84 -1.33
C ALA A 166 -14.34 16.81 -1.59
N GLU A 167 -14.78 17.32 -2.75
CA GLU A 167 -16.19 17.28 -3.17
C GLU A 167 -16.70 15.83 -3.27
N ALA A 168 -15.92 14.93 -3.87
CA ALA A 168 -16.30 13.52 -3.98
C ALA A 168 -16.45 12.84 -2.61
N LEU A 169 -15.50 13.04 -1.69
CA LEU A 169 -15.56 12.47 -0.34
C LEU A 169 -16.75 12.99 0.46
N ALA A 170 -17.05 14.29 0.34
CA ALA A 170 -18.21 14.91 0.96
C ALA A 170 -19.53 14.35 0.40
N GLU A 171 -19.63 14.20 -0.92
CA GLU A 171 -20.82 13.64 -1.57
C GLU A 171 -21.04 12.15 -1.24
N ILE A 172 -19.97 11.35 -1.19
CA ILE A 172 -20.03 9.95 -0.76
C ILE A 172 -20.52 9.85 0.69
N SER A 173 -19.95 10.65 1.59
CA SER A 173 -20.34 10.67 3.02
C SER A 173 -21.81 11.06 3.18
N SER A 174 -22.27 12.06 2.42
CA SER A 174 -23.68 12.48 2.38
C SER A 174 -24.60 11.37 1.87
N TYR A 175 -24.21 10.68 0.80
CA TYR A 175 -24.97 9.56 0.24
C TYR A 175 -25.08 8.39 1.23
N LEU A 176 -23.96 7.99 1.84
CA LEU A 176 -23.90 6.88 2.79
C LEU A 176 -24.49 7.22 4.16
N LYS A 177 -24.68 8.52 4.46
CA LYS A 177 -25.14 9.03 5.75
C LYS A 177 -24.29 8.50 6.92
N SER A 178 -23.01 8.30 6.66
CA SER A 178 -22.03 7.80 7.61
C SER A 178 -20.80 8.70 7.58
N PRO A 179 -20.16 9.00 8.72
CA PRO A 179 -18.90 9.73 8.72
C PRO A 179 -17.84 8.93 7.97
N VAL A 180 -16.98 9.64 7.25
CA VAL A 180 -15.77 9.08 6.68
C VAL A 180 -14.76 8.80 7.78
N SER A 181 -14.13 7.63 7.73
CA SER A 181 -12.93 7.29 8.49
C SER A 181 -11.76 7.28 7.53
N PRO A 182 -10.86 8.29 7.58
CA PRO A 182 -9.62 8.26 6.81
C PRO A 182 -8.77 7.05 7.20
N GLY A 183 -8.04 6.51 6.22
CA GLY A 183 -7.08 5.44 6.44
C GLY A 183 -5.88 5.87 7.27
N ASP A 184 -5.09 4.88 7.70
CA ASP A 184 -3.89 5.15 8.46
C ASP A 184 -2.87 5.95 7.62
N PRO A 185 -2.08 6.81 8.25
CA PRO A 185 -0.99 7.48 7.59
C PRO A 185 -0.01 6.47 6.94
N ASN A 186 0.43 6.69 5.70
CA ASN A 186 1.42 5.85 5.00
C ASN A 186 2.60 6.66 4.40
N ARG A 187 3.60 5.97 3.82
CA ARG A 187 4.81 6.58 3.22
C ARG A 187 4.57 7.71 2.21
N PHE A 188 3.37 7.82 1.65
CA PHE A 188 3.04 8.82 0.65
C PHE A 188 2.33 10.02 1.27
N ALA A 189 1.41 9.81 2.22
CA ALA A 189 0.58 10.87 2.77
C ALA A 189 -0.18 10.46 4.04
N THR A 190 -0.73 11.47 4.74
CA THR A 190 -1.74 11.32 5.80
C THR A 190 -3.14 11.58 5.22
N PRO A 191 -4.01 10.57 5.08
CA PRO A 191 -5.40 10.80 4.73
C PRO A 191 -6.15 11.58 5.82
N VAL A 192 -6.96 12.55 5.42
CA VAL A 192 -7.90 13.28 6.28
C VAL A 192 -9.30 13.27 5.65
N ALA A 193 -10.32 13.74 6.36
CA ALA A 193 -11.72 13.57 5.95
C ALA A 193 -12.07 14.12 4.55
N ASP A 194 -11.36 15.15 4.09
CA ASP A 194 -11.59 15.84 2.82
C ASP A 194 -10.41 15.74 1.84
N GLY A 195 -9.44 14.86 2.09
CA GLY A 195 -8.29 14.68 1.22
C GLY A 195 -7.07 14.23 2.00
N PHE A 196 -5.98 15.00 1.89
CA PHE A 196 -4.71 14.71 2.55
C PHE A 196 -4.25 15.90 3.37
N GLU A 197 -3.57 15.63 4.49
CA GLU A 197 -2.89 16.67 5.26
C GLU A 197 -1.81 17.32 4.39
N ASP A 198 -1.73 18.65 4.41
CA ASP A 198 -0.67 19.38 3.73
C ASP A 198 0.55 19.50 4.66
N PRO A 199 1.66 18.80 4.37
CA PRO A 199 2.87 18.86 5.19
C PRO A 199 3.53 20.24 5.19
N SER A 200 3.12 21.16 4.29
CA SER A 200 3.64 22.53 4.25
C SER A 200 3.00 23.47 5.29
N THR A 201 1.94 23.03 5.99
CA THR A 201 1.28 23.82 7.02
C THR A 201 2.05 23.75 8.35
N GLU A 202 2.70 24.85 8.73
CA GLU A 202 3.56 24.99 9.91
C GLU A 202 2.75 24.75 11.22
N GLY A 203 3.05 23.67 11.96
CA GLY A 203 2.44 23.40 13.28
C GLY A 203 2.02 21.96 13.58
N ALA A 204 2.06 21.03 12.61
CA ALA A 204 2.00 19.61 12.94
C ALA A 204 3.27 19.23 13.73
N PRO A 205 3.17 18.59 14.91
CA PRO A 205 4.35 18.06 15.57
C PRO A 205 4.96 17.03 14.63
N TYR A 206 6.05 17.38 13.97
CA TYR A 206 6.95 16.44 13.30
C TYR A 206 7.67 15.65 14.39
N VAL A 207 6.90 14.87 15.16
CA VAL A 207 7.39 13.85 16.07
C VAL A 207 7.32 12.57 15.26
N ASP A 208 8.50 12.03 14.98
CA ASP A 208 8.78 10.78 14.28
C ASP A 208 7.88 9.61 14.71
N SER A 209 6.65 9.62 14.21
CA SER A 209 5.67 8.53 14.32
C SER A 209 5.70 7.67 13.07
N TRP A 210 6.59 7.98 12.12
CA TRP A 210 6.62 7.49 10.75
C TRP A 210 7.76 6.52 10.49
N GLY A 211 8.90 6.72 11.16
CA GLY A 211 10.04 5.83 11.09
C GLY A 211 9.71 4.38 11.48
N THR A 212 8.88 4.19 12.50
CA THR A 212 8.50 2.86 13.00
C THR A 212 7.71 2.05 11.97
N PHE A 213 6.88 2.69 11.13
CA PHE A 213 6.07 1.99 10.13
C PHE A 213 6.83 1.74 8.82
N GLU A 214 7.74 2.63 8.42
CA GLU A 214 8.58 2.43 7.23
C GLU A 214 9.52 1.23 7.37
N ALA A 215 10.17 1.07 8.52
CA ALA A 215 11.06 -0.06 8.79
C ALA A 215 10.32 -1.40 8.63
N ALA A 216 9.11 -1.52 9.21
CA ALA A 216 8.30 -2.73 9.11
C ALA A 216 7.79 -3.01 7.68
N ALA A 217 7.42 -1.99 6.92
CA ALA A 217 6.99 -2.14 5.53
C ALA A 217 8.16 -2.54 4.61
N ARG A 218 9.35 -1.94 4.80
CA ARG A 218 10.58 -2.29 4.06
C ARG A 218 11.03 -3.72 4.36
N SER A 219 11.05 -4.11 5.64
CA SER A 219 11.29 -5.50 6.05
C SER A 219 10.28 -6.43 5.37
N ARG A 220 8.97 -6.16 5.48
CA ARG A 220 7.93 -6.99 4.84
C ARG A 220 8.15 -7.18 3.33
N LYS A 221 8.53 -6.12 2.60
CA LYS A 221 8.85 -6.20 1.17
C LYS A 221 10.10 -7.02 0.88
N LEU A 222 11.15 -6.89 1.70
CA LEU A 222 12.36 -7.71 1.58
C LEU A 222 12.10 -9.20 1.84
N HIS A 223 11.20 -9.54 2.76
CA HIS A 223 10.88 -10.94 3.07
C HIS A 223 9.85 -11.57 2.15
N THR A 224 9.11 -10.78 1.38
CA THR A 224 8.11 -11.28 0.44
C THR A 224 8.77 -12.15 -0.63
N GLY A 225 8.37 -13.42 -0.69
CA GLY A 225 8.87 -14.40 -1.66
C GLY A 225 10.16 -15.13 -1.25
N LEU A 226 10.72 -14.86 -0.06
CA LEU A 226 11.82 -15.66 0.47
C LEU A 226 11.30 -17.00 1.03
N PRO A 227 12.08 -18.09 0.96
CA PRO A 227 11.70 -19.38 1.55
C PRO A 227 11.45 -19.22 3.06
N SER A 228 10.29 -19.69 3.51
CA SER A 228 9.96 -19.86 4.93
C SER A 228 10.67 -21.11 5.46
N GLY A 229 11.66 -20.98 6.36
CA GLY A 229 12.30 -22.17 6.93
C GLY A 229 13.55 -22.00 7.80
N SER A 230 14.32 -20.91 7.68
CA SER A 230 15.50 -20.70 8.52
C SER A 230 15.35 -19.44 9.37
N PRO A 231 15.52 -19.52 10.71
CA PRO A 231 15.61 -18.33 11.54
C PRO A 231 16.82 -17.49 11.07
N GLY A 232 16.64 -16.18 11.03
CA GLY A 232 17.71 -15.21 10.77
C GLY A 232 18.13 -14.51 12.06
N TYR A 233 18.99 -13.51 11.92
CA TYR A 233 19.28 -12.55 12.99
C TYR A 233 18.03 -11.70 13.31
N GLU A 234 18.02 -11.07 14.48
CA GLU A 234 17.06 -10.00 14.76
C GLU A 234 17.28 -8.84 13.76
N GLU A 235 16.20 -8.23 13.30
CA GLU A 235 16.24 -7.19 12.27
C GLU A 235 16.17 -5.77 12.85
N VAL A 236 16.15 -5.67 14.18
CA VAL A 236 16.09 -4.42 14.94
C VAL A 236 17.12 -4.47 16.07
N THR A 237 17.67 -3.31 16.42
CA THR A 237 18.60 -3.17 17.53
C THR A 237 18.64 -1.73 18.05
N ASP A 238 18.86 -1.58 19.34
CA ASP A 238 19.10 -0.30 20.01
C ASP A 238 20.61 0.01 20.16
N TYR A 239 21.49 -0.87 19.66
CA TYR A 239 22.93 -0.74 19.74
C TYR A 239 23.52 -0.09 18.48
N PRO A 240 24.74 0.48 18.57
CA PRO A 240 25.50 0.89 17.39
C PRO A 240 25.62 -0.22 16.37
N VAL A 241 25.61 0.13 15.08
CA VAL A 241 25.71 -0.83 13.99
C VAL A 241 26.94 -0.57 13.14
N ARG A 242 27.58 -1.65 12.70
CA ARG A 242 28.59 -1.62 11.65
C ARG A 242 27.99 -1.99 10.32
N TYR A 243 28.41 -1.34 9.26
CA TYR A 243 27.82 -1.56 7.94
C TYR A 243 28.84 -1.47 6.81
N VAL A 244 28.49 -2.09 5.68
CA VAL A 244 29.20 -1.95 4.40
C VAL A 244 28.22 -1.61 3.29
N ALA A 245 28.67 -0.78 2.34
CA ALA A 245 27.84 -0.37 1.21
C ALA A 245 27.83 -1.42 0.11
N VAL A 246 26.64 -1.71 -0.42
CA VAL A 246 26.42 -2.59 -1.57
C VAL A 246 26.17 -1.75 -2.82
N THR A 247 26.83 -2.11 -3.91
CA THR A 247 26.67 -1.49 -5.23
C THR A 247 26.18 -2.48 -6.27
N TRP A 248 25.38 -2.01 -7.23
CA TRP A 248 24.91 -2.78 -8.38
C TRP A 248 25.00 -1.88 -9.60
N ASN A 249 25.65 -2.35 -10.67
CA ASN A 249 25.91 -1.56 -11.89
C ASN A 249 26.56 -0.19 -11.60
N GLY A 250 27.53 -0.14 -10.67
CA GLY A 250 28.23 1.09 -10.28
C GLY A 250 27.41 2.06 -9.43
N ARG A 251 26.18 1.69 -9.02
CA ARG A 251 25.32 2.51 -8.17
C ARG A 251 25.17 1.87 -6.79
N LYS A 252 25.25 2.66 -5.72
CA LYS A 252 24.95 2.19 -4.36
C LYS A 252 23.46 1.87 -4.22
N VAL A 253 23.14 0.63 -3.82
CA VAL A 253 21.77 0.09 -3.72
C VAL A 253 21.31 -0.20 -2.29
N GLY A 254 22.23 -0.23 -1.32
CA GLY A 254 21.88 -0.38 0.10
C GLY A 254 23.10 -0.67 0.96
N TYR A 255 22.84 -1.11 2.19
CA TYR A 255 23.87 -1.42 3.19
C TYR A 255 23.58 -2.75 3.88
N ILE A 256 24.61 -3.57 4.07
CA ILE A 256 24.54 -4.72 4.97
C ILE A 256 25.04 -4.24 6.32
N TRP A 257 24.36 -4.59 7.40
CA TRP A 257 24.74 -4.15 8.73
C TRP A 257 24.67 -5.25 9.78
N ALA A 258 25.42 -5.07 10.85
CA ALA A 258 25.45 -5.92 12.03
C ALA A 258 25.58 -5.07 13.29
N SER A 259 24.81 -5.42 14.31
CA SER A 259 24.88 -4.81 15.64
C SER A 259 26.21 -5.10 16.32
N VAL A 260 26.70 -4.11 17.06
CA VAL A 260 27.89 -4.23 17.91
C VAL A 260 27.57 -4.86 19.27
N GLY A 261 26.32 -4.73 19.74
CA GLY A 261 25.94 -5.06 21.13
C GLY A 261 25.04 -6.27 21.31
N ASP A 262 24.39 -6.74 20.25
CA ASP A 262 23.48 -7.89 20.30
C ASP A 262 23.58 -8.78 19.04
N TYR A 263 22.60 -9.65 18.85
CA TYR A 263 22.55 -10.63 17.75
C TYR A 263 21.67 -10.17 16.58
N ALA A 264 21.68 -8.87 16.28
CA ALA A 264 20.93 -8.29 15.17
C ALA A 264 21.82 -8.02 13.95
N ALA A 265 21.31 -8.31 12.75
CA ALA A 265 21.97 -8.03 11.49
C ALA A 265 20.94 -8.02 10.35
N GLY A 266 21.18 -7.17 9.34
CA GLY A 266 20.20 -6.99 8.29
C GLY A 266 20.73 -6.31 7.04
N TYR A 267 19.79 -5.93 6.20
CA TYR A 267 20.05 -5.16 4.99
C TYR A 267 19.13 -3.93 4.96
N ALA A 268 19.72 -2.74 4.88
CA ALA A 268 19.02 -1.48 4.70
C ALA A 268 19.01 -1.10 3.21
N PRO A 269 17.86 -1.22 2.51
CA PRO A 269 17.77 -0.86 1.10
C PRO A 269 17.90 0.66 0.94
N ARG A 270 18.54 1.09 -0.15
CA ARG A 270 18.63 2.51 -0.48
C ARG A 270 17.42 2.96 -1.31
N THR A 271 16.65 3.93 -0.80
CA THR A 271 15.39 4.39 -1.43
C THR A 271 15.58 4.85 -2.87
N ALA A 272 16.63 5.64 -3.12
CA ALA A 272 16.94 6.14 -4.45
C ALA A 272 17.12 5.01 -5.50
N ALA A 273 17.54 3.81 -5.08
CA ALA A 273 17.79 2.69 -5.96
C ALA A 273 16.52 1.90 -6.36
N GLY A 274 15.35 2.21 -5.81
CA GLY A 274 14.08 1.62 -6.25
C GLY A 274 14.02 0.10 -6.09
N GLU A 275 13.37 -0.60 -7.02
CA GLU A 275 13.20 -2.07 -6.94
C GLU A 275 14.53 -2.85 -6.92
N ASP A 276 15.57 -2.35 -7.59
CA ASP A 276 16.89 -2.99 -7.60
C ASP A 276 17.46 -3.17 -6.18
N ALA A 277 17.18 -2.23 -5.26
CA ALA A 277 17.59 -2.33 -3.87
C ALA A 277 16.95 -3.51 -3.15
N PHE A 278 15.68 -3.81 -3.46
CA PHE A 278 14.94 -4.90 -2.83
C PHE A 278 15.34 -6.26 -3.42
N ASP A 279 15.54 -6.35 -4.73
CA ASP A 279 15.95 -7.60 -5.37
C ASP A 279 17.40 -8.00 -5.02
N VAL A 280 18.30 -7.02 -4.89
CA VAL A 280 19.63 -7.25 -4.32
C VAL A 280 19.55 -7.58 -2.83
N GLY A 281 18.74 -6.83 -2.07
CA GLY A 281 18.56 -7.03 -0.63
C GLY A 281 18.10 -8.44 -0.26
N LYS A 282 17.13 -9.01 -0.99
CA LYS A 282 16.67 -10.39 -0.82
C LYS A 282 17.81 -11.42 -0.82
N LYS A 283 18.81 -11.22 -1.69
CA LYS A 283 19.96 -12.13 -1.79
C LYS A 283 20.89 -11.98 -0.59
N TRP A 284 21.09 -10.77 -0.10
CA TRP A 284 21.86 -10.53 1.13
C TRP A 284 21.18 -11.09 2.37
N ILE A 285 19.86 -10.97 2.48
CA ILE A 285 19.09 -11.60 3.57
C ILE A 285 19.27 -13.12 3.55
N LEU A 286 19.27 -13.75 2.36
CA LEU A 286 19.54 -15.20 2.26
C LEU A 286 20.96 -15.58 2.70
N LEU A 287 21.96 -14.75 2.37
CA LEU A 287 23.34 -14.95 2.81
C LEU A 287 23.49 -14.75 4.33
N LEU A 288 22.78 -13.78 4.92
CA LEU A 288 22.72 -13.59 6.37
C LEU A 288 22.07 -14.80 7.06
N ARG A 289 20.99 -15.35 6.51
CA ARG A 289 20.39 -16.61 7.02
C ARG A 289 21.34 -17.80 6.91
N GLU A 290 22.17 -17.86 5.85
CA GLU A 290 23.23 -18.87 5.73
C GLU A 290 24.26 -18.70 6.85
N ALA A 291 24.73 -17.48 7.11
CA ALA A 291 25.67 -17.18 8.18
C ALA A 291 25.08 -17.53 9.56
N HIS A 292 23.82 -17.18 9.79
CA HIS A 292 23.09 -17.52 11.01
C HIS A 292 22.99 -19.04 11.20
N SER A 293 22.69 -19.80 10.14
CA SER A 293 22.62 -21.27 10.22
C SER A 293 23.96 -21.94 10.55
N LYS A 294 25.08 -21.24 10.32
CA LYS A 294 26.44 -21.68 10.69
C LYS A 294 26.82 -21.30 12.12
N GLY A 295 25.94 -20.59 12.85
CA GLY A 295 26.18 -20.12 14.21
C GLY A 295 27.16 -18.94 14.30
N LEU A 296 27.32 -18.17 13.23
CA LEU A 296 28.15 -16.96 13.26
C LEU A 296 27.45 -15.86 14.05
N SER A 297 28.23 -15.05 14.78
CA SER A 297 27.71 -13.81 15.39
C SER A 297 27.35 -12.79 14.32
N ALA A 298 26.59 -11.74 14.67
CA ALA A 298 26.23 -10.67 13.75
C ALA A 298 27.48 -10.03 13.09
N LEU A 299 28.49 -9.68 13.89
CA LEU A 299 29.75 -9.10 13.38
C LEU A 299 30.58 -10.10 12.57
N ASP A 300 30.68 -11.36 13.02
CA ASP A 300 31.37 -12.40 12.27
C ASP A 300 30.69 -12.67 10.93
N ALA A 301 29.36 -12.55 10.86
CA ALA A 301 28.60 -12.66 9.64
C ALA A 301 28.91 -11.50 8.68
N LEU A 302 28.98 -10.27 9.18
CA LEU A 302 29.38 -9.11 8.37
C LEU A 302 30.80 -9.30 7.79
N GLU A 303 31.76 -9.73 8.62
CA GLU A 303 33.12 -10.04 8.16
C GLU A 303 33.16 -11.22 7.16
N TRP A 304 32.36 -12.25 7.41
CA TRP A 304 32.28 -13.41 6.53
C TRP A 304 31.71 -13.03 5.16
N LEU A 305 30.74 -12.11 5.12
CA LEU A 305 30.17 -11.58 3.88
C LEU A 305 31.13 -10.68 3.13
N THR A 306 31.92 -9.82 3.80
CA THR A 306 32.90 -8.94 3.14
C THR A 306 34.05 -9.71 2.49
N ARG A 307 34.40 -10.88 3.03
CA ARG A 307 35.44 -11.76 2.45
C ARG A 307 34.94 -12.65 1.32
N ARG A 308 33.62 -12.76 1.14
CA ARG A 308 33.01 -13.62 0.12
C ARG A 308 32.68 -12.79 -1.11
N SER A 309 33.14 -13.20 -2.29
CA SER A 309 32.62 -12.63 -3.53
C SER A 309 31.13 -12.99 -3.67
N PRO A 310 30.23 -12.01 -3.79
CA PRO A 310 28.81 -12.27 -3.94
C PRO A 310 28.52 -13.09 -5.22
N GLN A 311 27.49 -13.93 -5.17
CA GLN A 311 27.03 -14.65 -6.36
C GLN A 311 26.49 -13.67 -7.42
N GLN A 312 26.42 -14.09 -8.69
CA GLN A 312 25.87 -13.26 -9.77
C GLN A 312 24.53 -12.67 -9.37
N GLY A 313 24.40 -11.34 -9.49
CA GLY A 313 23.15 -10.66 -9.22
C GLY A 313 22.98 -10.09 -7.81
N ALA A 314 23.92 -10.27 -6.88
CA ALA A 314 23.79 -9.76 -5.50
C ALA A 314 24.46 -8.39 -5.28
N GLY A 315 25.00 -7.74 -6.31
CA GLY A 315 25.81 -6.53 -6.10
C GLY A 315 27.17 -6.82 -5.48
N GLU A 316 28.03 -5.82 -5.48
CA GLU A 316 29.40 -5.86 -4.99
C GLU A 316 29.51 -4.95 -3.75
N ILE A 317 30.29 -5.40 -2.76
CA ILE A 317 30.61 -4.57 -1.61
C ILE A 317 31.61 -3.51 -2.08
N ALA A 318 31.23 -2.23 -1.95
CA ALA A 318 32.01 -1.11 -2.47
C ALA A 318 33.33 -0.91 -1.70
N GLU A 319 33.26 -1.07 -0.38
CA GLU A 319 34.38 -0.93 0.55
C GLU A 319 34.28 -2.08 1.57
N SER A 320 35.37 -2.85 1.72
CA SER A 320 35.40 -4.04 2.56
C SER A 320 35.53 -3.73 4.06
N ASP A 321 35.98 -2.52 4.39
CA ASP A 321 36.16 -2.06 5.76
C ASP A 321 34.82 -1.51 6.29
N PRO A 322 34.23 -2.14 7.33
CA PRO A 322 32.95 -1.68 7.86
C PRO A 322 33.07 -0.30 8.52
N LEU A 323 32.11 0.57 8.20
CA LEU A 323 31.90 1.83 8.90
C LEU A 323 30.96 1.60 10.09
N GLU A 324 30.99 2.49 11.08
CA GLU A 324 30.15 2.40 12.28
C GLU A 324 29.29 3.67 12.41
N VAL A 325 28.03 3.50 12.79
CA VAL A 325 27.09 4.57 13.16
C VAL A 325 26.50 4.29 14.53
N SER A 326 26.00 5.33 15.18
CA SER A 326 25.59 5.29 16.58
C SER A 326 24.29 4.50 16.82
N SER A 327 23.49 4.28 15.78
CA SER A 327 22.23 3.54 15.84
C SER A 327 21.83 2.97 14.47
N LEU A 328 20.89 2.02 14.46
CA LEU A 328 20.26 1.53 13.23
C LEU A 328 19.49 2.65 12.51
N ASP A 329 18.82 3.53 13.24
CA ASP A 329 18.08 4.67 12.67
C ASP A 329 19.00 5.58 11.83
N GLU A 330 20.20 5.89 12.33
CA GLU A 330 21.18 6.69 11.60
C GLU A 330 21.62 6.00 10.28
N LEU A 331 21.72 4.66 10.27
CA LEU A 331 22.00 3.93 9.04
C LEU A 331 20.83 4.00 8.04
N GLU A 332 19.60 3.93 8.53
CA GLU A 332 18.41 4.05 7.69
C GLU A 332 18.29 5.45 7.08
N GLU A 333 18.64 6.50 7.83
CA GLU A 333 18.77 7.86 7.28
C GLU A 333 19.78 7.91 6.12
N LEU A 334 20.95 7.28 6.27
CA LEU A 334 21.96 7.16 5.20
C LEU A 334 21.47 6.36 3.99
N SER A 335 20.47 5.49 4.15
CA SER A 335 19.82 4.76 3.07
C SER A 335 18.76 5.59 2.34
N GLY A 336 18.48 6.80 2.82
CA GLY A 336 17.43 7.69 2.32
C GLY A 336 16.11 7.40 3.02
N ARG A 337 16.07 7.49 4.36
CA ARG A 337 14.84 7.62 5.17
C ARG A 337 14.08 8.94 4.90
N TYR A 338 14.45 9.67 3.85
CA TYR A 338 13.78 10.84 3.28
C TYR A 338 14.05 10.85 1.76
#